data_AF-A0A418M3X0-F1
#
_entry.id   AF-A0A418M3X0-F1
#
_cell.length_a   1.000
_cell.length_b   1.000
_cell.length_c   1.000
_cell.angle_alpha   90.00
_cell.angle_beta   90.00
_cell.angle_gamma   90.00
#
_symmetry.space_group_name_H-M   'P 1'
#
loop_
_entity.id
_entity.type
_entity.pdbx_description
1 polymer ?
#
loop_
_entity_poly.entity_id
_entity_poly.type
_entity_poly.pdbx_seq_one_letter_code
_entity_poly.pdbx_strand_id
1 'polypeptide(L)'
;MKTIFARFWAYVKASYQRLSIESPKYWRKLRGFFLCLSGVSAVLQPEIVAVVNQYHLLGFEVPTLITDVARMLLAFNIGAAAVTKFAIDPDAVSRATYEKLSQPTQTNA
;
A
#
# COMPACT_ATOMS: atom_id res chain seq x y z
N MET A 1 -8.41 -6.48 23.17
CA MET A 1 -8.24 -5.84 21.84
C MET A 1 -6.81 -5.35 21.58
N LYS A 2 -6.18 -4.60 22.48
CA LYS A 2 -4.80 -4.07 22.29
C LYS A 2 -3.74 -5.15 21.97
N THR A 3 -3.81 -6.30 22.61
CA THR A 3 -2.85 -7.42 22.42
C THR A 3 -2.98 -8.10 21.06
N ILE A 4 -4.20 -8.20 20.52
CA ILE A 4 -4.46 -8.78 19.19
C ILE A 4 -3.92 -7.83 18.10
N PHE A 5 -4.16 -6.53 18.26
CA PHE A 5 -3.67 -5.52 17.33
C PHE A 5 -2.13 -5.44 17.31
N ALA A 6 -1.49 -5.53 18.48
CA ALA A 6 -0.03 -5.59 18.58
C ALA A 6 0.56 -6.84 17.90
N ARG A 7 -0.07 -8.02 18.11
CA ARG A 7 0.34 -9.27 17.45
C ARG A 7 0.16 -9.21 15.94
N PHE A 8 -0.96 -8.66 15.47
CA PHE A 8 -1.21 -8.44 14.05
C PHE A 8 -0.14 -7.55 13.42
N TRP A 9 0.16 -6.39 14.02
CA TRP A 9 1.23 -5.52 13.52
C TRP A 9 2.61 -6.14 13.55
N ALA A 10 2.92 -6.95 14.57
CA ALA A 10 4.18 -7.69 14.63
C ALA A 10 4.30 -8.69 13.47
N TYR A 11 3.22 -9.41 13.14
CA TYR A 11 3.18 -10.30 11.98
C TYR A 11 3.37 -9.54 10.67
N VAL A 12 2.65 -8.43 10.47
CA VAL A 12 2.80 -7.60 9.28
C VAL A 12 4.23 -7.07 9.15
N LYS A 13 4.85 -6.63 10.25
CA LYS A 13 6.25 -6.16 10.27
C LYS A 13 7.25 -7.27 9.93
N ALA A 14 7.04 -8.48 10.44
CA ALA A 14 7.90 -9.63 10.16
C ALA A 14 7.79 -10.07 8.68
N SER A 15 6.56 -10.17 8.15
CA SER A 15 6.32 -10.49 6.74
C SER A 15 6.90 -9.42 5.82
N TYR A 16 6.79 -8.14 6.22
CA TYR A 16 7.43 -7.03 5.53
C TYR A 16 8.96 -7.17 5.49
N GLN A 17 9.58 -7.43 6.64
CA GLN A 17 11.03 -7.62 6.73
C GLN A 17 11.49 -8.78 5.84
N ARG A 18 10.79 -9.91 5.87
CA ARG A 18 11.06 -11.04 4.97
C ARG A 18 10.93 -10.65 3.51
N LEU A 19 9.84 -10.01 3.09
CA LEU A 19 9.67 -9.56 1.70
C LEU A 19 10.78 -8.59 1.25
N SER A 20 11.21 -7.71 2.14
CA SER A 20 12.28 -6.74 1.88
C SER A 20 13.68 -7.37 1.79
N ILE A 21 13.86 -8.59 2.28
CA ILE A 21 15.13 -9.32 2.22
C ILE A 21 15.10 -10.33 1.06
N GLU A 22 14.04 -11.12 0.98
CA GLU A 22 13.89 -12.23 0.02
C GLU A 22 13.53 -11.75 -1.39
N SER A 23 12.77 -10.66 -1.53
CA SER A 23 12.21 -10.24 -2.83
C SER A 23 12.10 -8.73 -2.98
N PRO A 24 13.23 -8.01 -2.83
CA PRO A 24 13.17 -6.57 -2.67
C PRO A 24 12.83 -5.77 -3.94
N LYS A 25 13.05 -6.34 -5.15
CA LYS A 25 12.56 -5.74 -6.41
C LYS A 25 11.02 -5.70 -6.43
N TYR A 26 10.37 -6.76 -5.98
CA TYR A 26 8.91 -6.83 -5.87
C TYR A 26 8.40 -5.87 -4.80
N TRP A 27 9.11 -5.78 -3.67
CA TRP A 27 8.78 -4.83 -2.63
C TRP A 27 8.82 -3.37 -3.11
N ARG A 28 9.87 -2.97 -3.86
CA ARG A 28 9.96 -1.63 -4.45
C ARG A 28 8.79 -1.35 -5.39
N LYS A 29 8.42 -2.32 -6.24
CA LYS A 29 7.26 -2.21 -7.13
C LYS A 29 5.95 -2.07 -6.36
N LEU A 30 5.76 -2.87 -5.31
CA LEU A 30 4.55 -2.83 -4.46
C LEU A 30 4.42 -1.49 -3.73
N ARG A 31 5.53 -0.97 -3.17
CA ARG A 31 5.57 0.37 -2.57
C ARG A 31 5.22 1.44 -3.62
N GLY A 32 5.83 1.39 -4.80
CA GLY A 32 5.52 2.31 -5.89
C GLY A 32 4.06 2.26 -6.32
N PHE A 33 3.48 1.06 -6.40
CA PHE A 33 2.07 0.85 -6.70
C PHE A 33 1.15 1.52 -5.67
N PHE A 34 1.33 1.26 -4.37
CA PHE A 34 0.49 1.87 -3.33
C PHE A 34 0.67 3.40 -3.25
N LEU A 35 1.89 3.90 -3.44
CA LEU A 35 2.13 5.35 -3.49
C LEU A 35 1.43 6.00 -4.68
N CYS A 36 1.49 5.36 -5.86
CA CYS A 36 0.77 5.82 -7.04
C CYS A 36 -0.75 5.86 -6.80
N LEU A 37 -1.31 4.79 -6.22
CA LEU A 37 -2.73 4.73 -5.89
C LEU A 37 -3.16 5.79 -4.85
N SER A 38 -2.30 6.11 -3.88
CA SER A 38 -2.58 7.21 -2.94
C SER A 38 -2.51 8.57 -3.63
N GLY A 39 -1.60 8.77 -4.58
CA GLY A 39 -1.59 9.97 -5.43
C GLY A 39 -2.89 10.13 -6.23
N VAL A 40 -3.35 9.05 -6.88
CA VAL A 40 -4.65 9.02 -7.57
C VAL A 40 -5.79 9.32 -6.60
N SER A 41 -5.75 8.73 -5.40
CA SER A 41 -6.76 9.00 -4.37
C SER A 41 -6.77 10.45 -3.93
N ALA A 42 -5.61 11.09 -3.75
CA ALA A 42 -5.55 12.49 -3.32
C ALA A 42 -6.17 13.42 -4.36
N VAL A 43 -6.04 13.09 -5.65
CA VAL A 43 -6.65 13.87 -6.75
C VAL A 43 -8.15 13.64 -6.84
N LEU A 44 -8.63 12.40 -6.70
CA LEU A 44 -10.04 12.06 -6.90
C LEU A 44 -10.93 12.31 -5.67
N GLN A 45 -10.36 12.28 -4.47
CA GLN A 45 -11.11 12.47 -3.22
C GLN A 45 -11.91 13.79 -3.16
N PRO A 46 -11.40 14.97 -3.54
CA PRO A 46 -12.20 16.20 -3.54
C PRO A 46 -13.41 16.13 -4.49
N GLU A 47 -13.27 15.51 -5.66
CA GLU A 47 -14.37 15.34 -6.62
C GLU A 47 -15.47 14.44 -6.07
N ILE A 48 -15.09 13.31 -5.45
CA ILE A 48 -16.05 12.40 -4.82
C ILE A 48 -16.79 13.10 -3.68
N VAL A 49 -16.09 13.88 -2.86
CA VAL A 49 -16.71 14.66 -1.77
C VAL A 49 -17.68 15.70 -2.33
N ALA A 50 -17.33 16.39 -3.42
CA ALA A 50 -18.21 17.35 -4.07
C ALA A 50 -19.51 16.69 -4.57
N VAL A 51 -19.41 15.54 -5.22
CA VAL A 51 -20.57 14.76 -5.68
C VAL A 51 -21.45 14.33 -4.50
N VAL A 52 -20.86 13.74 -3.46
CA VAL A 52 -21.60 13.34 -2.25
C VAL A 52 -22.35 14.52 -1.63
N ASN A 53 -21.70 15.68 -1.54
CA ASN A 53 -22.32 16.89 -1.01
C ASN A 53 -23.47 17.38 -1.90
N GLN A 54 -23.36 17.30 -3.23
CA GLN A 54 -24.44 17.66 -4.14
C GLN A 54 -25.67 16.77 -3.94
N TYR A 55 -25.49 15.45 -3.85
CA TYR A 55 -26.60 14.53 -3.56
C TYR A 55 -27.28 14.87 -2.24
N HIS A 56 -26.48 15.17 -1.21
CA HIS A 56 -27.01 15.55 0.10
C HIS A 56 -27.80 16.86 0.07
N LEU A 57 -27.31 17.89 -0.64
CA LEU A 57 -27.99 19.18 -0.79
C LEU A 57 -29.32 19.06 -1.54
N LEU A 58 -29.40 18.13 -2.49
CA LEU A 58 -30.62 17.86 -3.26
C LEU A 58 -31.59 16.92 -2.54
N GLY A 59 -31.25 16.42 -1.35
CA GLY A 59 -32.07 15.50 -0.57
C GLY A 59 -32.16 14.08 -1.17
N PHE A 60 -31.25 13.73 -2.07
CA PHE A 60 -31.19 12.39 -2.65
C PHE A 60 -30.26 11.48 -1.83
N GLU A 61 -30.57 10.18 -1.85
CA GLU A 61 -29.66 9.18 -1.33
C GLU A 61 -28.40 9.09 -2.20
N VAL A 62 -27.24 8.94 -1.56
CA VAL A 62 -25.97 8.78 -2.27
C VAL A 62 -25.91 7.38 -2.89
N PRO A 63 -25.71 7.24 -4.21
CA PRO A 63 -25.59 5.95 -4.86
C PRO A 63 -24.49 5.07 -4.24
N THR A 64 -24.74 3.76 -4.18
CA THR A 64 -23.80 2.76 -3.66
C THR A 64 -22.47 2.79 -4.40
N LEU A 65 -22.50 2.99 -5.73
CA LEU A 65 -21.30 3.12 -6.56
C LEU A 65 -20.35 4.23 -6.06
N ILE A 66 -20.88 5.40 -5.69
CA ILE A 66 -20.07 6.53 -5.19
C ILE A 66 -19.47 6.19 -3.82
N THR A 67 -20.26 5.52 -2.98
CA THR A 67 -19.81 5.07 -1.66
C THR A 67 -18.70 4.02 -1.77
N ASP A 68 -18.80 3.08 -2.73
CA ASP A 68 -17.79 2.06 -2.96
C ASP A 68 -16.50 2.64 -3.53
N VAL A 69 -16.61 3.63 -4.43
CA VAL A 69 -15.44 4.40 -4.89
C VAL A 69 -14.76 5.10 -3.71
N ALA A 70 -15.51 5.78 -2.85
CA ALA A 70 -14.95 6.44 -1.66
C ALA A 70 -14.21 5.46 -0.72
N ARG A 71 -14.77 4.26 -0.51
CA ARG A 71 -14.14 3.19 0.28
C ARG A 71 -12.86 2.67 -0.39
N MET A 72 -12.86 2.51 -1.71
CA MET A 72 -11.68 2.11 -2.46
C MET A 72 -10.55 3.13 -2.32
N LEU A 73 -10.87 4.43 -2.44
CA LEU A 73 -9.91 5.52 -2.24
C LEU A 73 -9.33 5.51 -0.81
N LEU A 74 -10.16 5.27 0.21
CA LEU A 74 -9.71 5.11 1.58
C LEU A 74 -8.73 3.92 1.74
N ALA A 75 -9.04 2.79 1.11
CA ALA A 75 -8.16 1.61 1.14
C ALA A 75 -6.79 1.89 0.49
N PHE A 76 -6.73 2.67 -0.57
CA PHE A 76 -5.48 3.08 -1.21
C PHE A 76 -4.60 3.91 -0.27
N ASN A 77 -5.19 4.88 0.44
CA ASN A 77 -4.46 5.69 1.41
C ASN A 77 -3.98 4.87 2.61
N ILE A 78 -4.79 3.91 3.09
CA ILE A 78 -4.37 2.98 4.15
C ILE A 78 -3.19 2.12 3.69
N GLY A 79 -3.27 1.58 2.46
CA GLY A 79 -2.18 0.80 1.86
C GLY A 79 -0.88 1.61 1.76
N ALA A 80 -0.96 2.85 1.28
CA ALA A 80 0.19 3.76 1.23
C ALA A 80 0.76 4.08 2.61
N ALA A 81 -0.10 4.36 3.59
CA ALA A 81 0.32 4.60 4.98
C ALA A 81 1.00 3.36 5.59
N ALA A 82 0.51 2.16 5.28
CA ALA A 82 1.13 0.92 5.72
C ALA A 82 2.53 0.77 5.13
N VAL A 83 2.70 0.87 3.80
CA VAL A 83 4.02 0.66 3.17
C VAL A 83 5.06 1.75 3.49
N THR A 84 4.62 2.95 3.87
CA THR A 84 5.51 4.08 4.24
C THR A 84 5.95 4.05 5.70
N LYS A 85 5.11 3.57 6.63
CA LYS A 85 5.45 3.49 8.06
C LYS A 85 6.54 2.46 8.38
N PHE A 86 6.75 1.49 7.50
CA PHE A 86 7.83 0.54 7.61
C PHE A 86 9.09 1.13 6.99
N ALA A 87 9.76 1.99 7.74
CA ALA A 87 11.00 2.67 7.36
C ALA A 87 12.20 1.70 7.31
N ILE A 88 12.17 0.73 6.39
CA ILE A 88 13.38 0.04 5.91
C ILE A 88 13.59 0.58 4.52
N ASP A 89 14.69 1.30 4.34
CA ASP A 89 15.06 1.83 3.05
C ASP A 89 15.38 0.65 2.10
N PRO A 90 14.55 0.37 1.07
CA PRO A 90 14.87 -0.66 0.09
C PRO A 90 16.08 -0.29 -0.76
N ASP A 91 16.62 0.93 -0.66
CA ASP A 91 17.86 1.31 -1.30
C ASP A 91 19.08 1.15 -0.38
N ALA A 92 18.87 0.86 0.91
CA ALA A 92 19.96 0.50 1.84
C ALA A 92 20.51 -0.90 1.61
N VAL A 93 19.72 -1.80 1.01
CA VAL A 93 20.27 -3.04 0.46
C VAL A 93 21.03 -2.65 -0.82
N SER A 94 22.33 -2.95 -0.89
CA SER A 94 23.14 -2.51 -2.05
C SER A 94 22.64 -3.14 -3.35
N ARG A 95 22.59 -2.40 -4.47
CA ARG A 95 22.22 -2.94 -5.81
C ARG A 95 23.00 -4.21 -6.18
N ALA A 96 24.26 -4.34 -5.73
CA ALA A 96 25.07 -5.54 -5.93
C ALA A 96 24.49 -6.78 -5.23
N THR A 97 23.88 -6.62 -4.05
CA THR A 97 23.17 -7.68 -3.33
C THR A 97 21.91 -8.12 -4.09
N TYR A 98 21.22 -7.17 -4.75
CA TYR A 98 20.04 -7.47 -5.57
C TYR A 98 20.35 -8.29 -6.81
N GLU A 99 21.44 -7.97 -7.50
CA GLU A 99 21.85 -8.69 -8.71
C GLU A 99 22.20 -10.14 -8.36
N LYS A 100 22.95 -10.35 -7.27
CA LYS A 100 23.30 -11.68 -6.75
C LYS A 100 22.07 -12.51 -6.35
N LEU A 101 21.09 -11.92 -5.67
CA LEU A 101 19.85 -12.63 -5.29
C LEU A 101 18.92 -12.95 -6.47
N SER A 102 19.03 -12.20 -7.57
CA SER A 102 18.21 -12.42 -8.77
C SER A 102 18.82 -13.37 -9.79
N GLN A 103 20.07 -13.79 -9.59
CA GLN A 103 20.67 -14.86 -10.38
C GLN A 103 20.14 -16.19 -9.85
N PRO A 104 19.59 -17.08 -10.72
CA PRO A 104 19.26 -18.43 -10.27
C PRO A 104 20.54 -19.04 -9.70
N THR A 105 20.46 -19.54 -8.46
CA THR A 105 21.57 -20.22 -7.82
C THR A 105 22.13 -21.23 -8.81
N GLN A 106 23.33 -21.00 -9.33
CA GLN A 106 24.03 -22.03 -10.09
C GLN A 106 24.32 -23.14 -9.10
N THR A 107 23.42 -24.13 -9.07
CA THR A 107 23.64 -25.40 -8.40
C THR A 107 24.80 -26.03 -9.15
N ASN A 108 26.02 -25.80 -8.67
CA ASN A 108 27.16 -26.58 -9.13
C ASN A 108 26.85 -28.04 -8.79
N ALA A 109 26.89 -28.85 -9.84
CA ALA A 109 26.65 -30.28 -9.86
C ALA A 109 27.51 -31.06 -8.86
#